data_AF-A0AAD5X1J1-F1
#
_entry.id   AF-A0AAD5X1J1-F1
#
_cell.length_a   1.000
_cell.length_b   1.000
_cell.length_c   1.000
_cell.angle_alpha   90.00
_cell.angle_beta   90.00
_cell.angle_gamma   90.00
#
_symmetry.space_group_name_H-M   'P 1'
#
loop_
_entity.id
_entity.type
_entity.pdbx_description
1 polymer ?
#
loop_
_entity_poly.entity_id
_entity_poly.type
_entity_poly.pdbx_seq_one_letter_code
_entity_poly.pdbx_strand_id
1 'polypeptide(L)'
;MQCILTKAGTSQKPTTSRTRSKKPLSSKFTPPTASFKAKPSADFDQDDSTDASSDSPQQQDETPPDDLEEDEPLLYFRTPQQLLDIFAELEENNLSLIQNCQETEETLEELRVRIVETEKKMDKETQSLKQQIEFLNEAITQEEQKAQTLEERAQLFTSGAGAESQERLLDSLNLKVREVYRRCIGDTEGATLSTLTMLTNIENKLEQLFESIEMMPPDKVEQAEKMKDKERRQRLREEKMDAQRALQEERVQRALERARAPVKKKTGKPVVFRSAPPQKKKRKEDDTKKKEEEDMEYYFSF
;
A
#
# COMPACT_ATOMS: atom_id res chain seq x y z
N MET A 1 -34.78 -18.15 -40.65
CA MET A 1 -35.68 -17.22 -39.93
C MET A 1 -35.08 -17.02 -38.54
N GLN A 2 -34.23 -16.03 -38.23
CA GLN A 2 -34.00 -14.68 -38.81
C GLN A 2 -35.01 -13.62 -38.34
N CYS A 3 -34.53 -12.39 -38.12
CA CYS A 3 -35.17 -11.24 -37.42
C CYS A 3 -35.29 -11.44 -35.89
N ILE A 4 -34.57 -10.74 -34.99
CA ILE A 4 -33.79 -9.46 -34.97
C ILE A 4 -34.66 -8.19 -34.80
N LEU A 5 -34.11 -7.21 -34.06
CA LEU A 5 -34.55 -5.82 -33.78
C LEU A 5 -35.56 -5.58 -32.61
N THR A 6 -35.54 -4.46 -31.86
CA THR A 6 -34.45 -3.82 -31.05
C THR A 6 -34.94 -2.58 -30.27
N LYS A 7 -34.23 -2.25 -29.17
CA LYS A 7 -33.99 -0.89 -28.61
C LYS A 7 -35.18 0.00 -28.16
N ALA A 8 -35.23 0.23 -26.85
CA ALA A 8 -35.21 1.58 -26.24
C ALA A 8 -34.60 1.50 -24.82
N GLY A 9 -33.95 2.52 -24.25
CA GLY A 9 -33.60 3.80 -24.89
C GLY A 9 -33.30 5.00 -23.96
N THR A 10 -33.08 4.81 -22.66
CA THR A 10 -32.94 5.93 -21.69
C THR A 10 -31.49 6.29 -21.35
N SER A 11 -31.11 7.53 -21.65
CA SER A 11 -29.80 8.12 -21.32
C SER A 11 -29.89 8.98 -20.04
N GLN A 12 -28.93 8.82 -19.13
CA GLN A 12 -28.57 9.86 -18.16
C GLN A 12 -27.05 10.05 -18.16
N LYS A 13 -26.60 11.27 -17.81
CA LYS A 13 -25.24 11.77 -18.07
C LYS A 13 -24.35 11.68 -16.83
N PRO A 14 -23.03 11.47 -16.98
CA PRO A 14 -22.10 11.57 -15.86
C PRO A 14 -21.97 13.02 -15.39
N THR A 15 -22.28 13.30 -14.12
CA THR A 15 -22.14 14.62 -13.50
C THR A 15 -20.78 14.77 -12.83
N THR A 16 -19.91 15.64 -13.35
CA THR A 16 -18.56 15.88 -12.82
C THR A 16 -18.57 16.80 -11.59
N SER A 17 -18.72 16.23 -10.39
CA SER A 17 -18.67 16.97 -9.12
C SER A 17 -17.23 17.22 -8.64
N ARG A 18 -16.65 18.33 -9.10
CA ARG A 18 -15.36 18.90 -8.68
C ARG A 18 -15.21 18.95 -7.15
N THR A 19 -14.37 18.09 -6.58
CA THR A 19 -14.03 18.11 -5.15
C THR A 19 -13.26 19.39 -4.81
N ARG A 20 -13.70 20.10 -3.77
CA ARG A 20 -13.09 21.34 -3.28
C ARG A 20 -12.58 21.12 -1.86
N SER A 21 -11.26 21.12 -1.68
CA SER A 21 -10.62 20.94 -0.39
C SER A 21 -11.16 21.93 0.66
N LYS A 22 -11.68 21.40 1.77
CA LYS A 22 -11.96 22.15 2.99
C LYS A 22 -10.92 21.76 4.04
N LYS A 23 -10.38 22.75 4.76
CA LYS A 23 -9.43 22.54 5.85
C LYS A 23 -10.14 21.89 7.05
N PRO A 24 -9.48 21.03 7.83
CA PRO A 24 -10.04 20.57 9.10
C PRO A 24 -10.12 21.74 10.10
N LEU A 25 -11.23 21.83 10.83
CA LEU A 25 -11.38 22.69 12.00
C LEU A 25 -11.04 21.88 13.25
N SER A 26 -10.04 22.31 14.01
CA SER A 26 -9.58 21.60 15.21
C SER A 26 -10.36 22.03 16.45
N SER A 27 -11.49 21.36 16.70
CA SER A 27 -12.18 21.43 17.99
C SER A 27 -11.35 20.73 19.07
N LYS A 28 -10.58 21.49 19.84
CA LYS A 28 -9.83 20.98 21.00
C LYS A 28 -10.80 20.54 22.09
N PHE A 29 -10.94 19.23 22.28
CA PHE A 29 -11.64 18.68 23.44
C PHE A 29 -10.61 18.43 24.55
N THR A 30 -10.72 19.15 25.67
CA THR A 30 -9.81 19.04 26.82
C THR A 30 -10.51 18.34 27.99
N PRO A 31 -9.93 17.30 28.60
CA PRO A 31 -10.54 16.63 29.75
C PRO A 31 -10.46 17.51 31.02
N PRO A 32 -11.43 17.41 31.93
CA PRO A 32 -11.35 18.07 33.23
C PRO A 32 -10.38 17.33 34.15
N THR A 33 -9.17 17.87 34.33
CA THR A 33 -8.21 17.34 35.32
C THR A 33 -8.59 17.79 36.73
N ALA A 34 -9.21 16.90 37.51
CA ALA A 34 -9.48 17.15 38.92
C ALA A 34 -8.18 17.15 39.74
N SER A 35 -7.67 18.32 40.11
CA SER A 35 -6.47 18.47 40.94
C SER A 35 -6.82 18.90 42.36
N PHE A 36 -6.89 17.94 43.29
CA PHE A 36 -6.94 18.24 44.73
C PHE A 36 -5.69 19.04 45.15
N LYS A 37 -5.90 20.19 45.80
CA LYS A 37 -4.83 20.98 46.41
C LYS A 37 -5.34 21.72 47.64
N ALA A 38 -5.17 21.12 48.81
CA ALA A 38 -5.38 21.80 50.08
C ALA A 38 -4.22 22.76 50.39
N LYS A 39 -4.51 23.90 51.02
CA LYS A 39 -3.67 24.61 52.01
C LYS A 39 -4.51 25.69 52.73
N PRO A 40 -4.05 26.25 53.88
CA PRO A 40 -4.93 26.76 54.94
C PRO A 40 -5.21 28.27 54.87
N SER A 41 -6.08 28.73 55.77
CA SER A 41 -6.41 30.14 56.01
C SER A 41 -6.25 30.52 57.49
N ALA A 42 -5.19 31.29 57.74
CA ALA A 42 -4.89 32.14 58.89
C ALA A 42 -3.88 33.18 58.33
N ASP A 43 -3.86 34.45 58.70
CA ASP A 43 -4.41 35.16 59.87
C ASP A 43 -4.75 36.63 59.52
N PHE A 44 -5.50 37.32 60.40
CA PHE A 44 -5.47 38.78 60.74
C PHE A 44 -5.54 39.83 59.58
N ASP A 45 -5.85 41.13 59.76
CA ASP A 45 -5.56 42.18 60.77
C ASP A 45 -6.74 43.20 60.78
N GLN A 46 -7.22 43.75 61.91
CA GLN A 46 -6.74 44.93 62.68
C GLN A 46 -7.19 46.30 62.05
N ASP A 47 -7.48 47.44 62.72
CA ASP A 47 -7.22 48.05 64.06
C ASP A 47 -8.44 48.96 64.48
N ASP A 48 -8.55 49.80 65.53
CA ASP A 48 -7.71 50.33 66.64
C ASP A 48 -8.66 50.86 67.80
N SER A 49 -8.06 51.42 68.86
CA SER A 49 -8.54 52.59 69.65
C SER A 49 -9.29 52.38 70.99
N THR A 50 -8.53 52.02 72.04
CA THR A 50 -8.31 52.77 73.32
C THR A 50 -9.51 53.30 74.19
N ASP A 51 -9.42 53.54 75.51
CA ASP A 51 -8.30 53.56 76.50
C ASP A 51 -8.73 53.26 77.98
N ALA A 52 -7.75 53.14 78.87
CA ALA A 52 -7.69 53.61 80.28
C ALA A 52 -8.57 53.00 81.41
N SER A 53 -8.00 51.98 82.08
CA SER A 53 -7.65 51.92 83.52
C SER A 53 -8.19 52.94 84.57
N SER A 54 -8.97 52.46 85.55
CA SER A 54 -8.82 52.66 87.03
C SER A 54 -9.83 51.71 87.73
N ASP A 55 -9.54 51.01 88.84
CA ASP A 55 -9.11 51.39 90.20
C ASP A 55 -10.18 52.12 91.03
N SER A 56 -10.23 51.80 92.33
CA SER A 56 -11.43 51.94 93.20
C SER A 56 -11.53 53.29 93.92
N PRO A 57 -12.72 53.62 94.46
CA PRO A 57 -12.80 53.68 95.92
C PRO A 57 -14.12 53.17 96.53
N GLN A 58 -14.06 52.84 97.83
CA GLN A 58 -15.23 52.62 98.69
C GLN A 58 -15.90 53.95 99.08
N GLN A 59 -17.15 53.89 99.52
CA GLN A 59 -17.67 54.81 100.56
C GLN A 59 -18.64 54.08 101.49
N GLN A 60 -18.76 54.57 102.72
CA GLN A 60 -19.45 53.93 103.84
C GLN A 60 -20.31 54.97 104.59
N ASP A 61 -21.49 54.54 105.03
CA ASP A 61 -22.24 55.00 106.21
C ASP A 61 -23.17 53.80 106.55
N GLU A 62 -23.22 53.19 107.75
CA GLU A 62 -23.57 53.73 109.08
C GLU A 62 -25.01 54.30 109.07
N THR A 63 -26.08 53.70 109.62
CA THR A 63 -26.25 52.70 110.71
C THR A 63 -27.61 51.94 110.60
N PRO A 64 -27.88 50.86 111.39
CA PRO A 64 -29.05 49.95 111.27
C PRO A 64 -30.14 50.20 112.38
N PRO A 65 -31.20 49.37 112.61
CA PRO A 65 -31.64 48.10 111.97
C PRO A 65 -33.13 48.08 111.55
N ASP A 66 -33.72 46.87 111.48
CA ASP A 66 -35.08 46.48 111.02
C ASP A 66 -35.31 46.71 109.50
N ASP A 67 -36.12 45.92 108.79
CA ASP A 67 -37.14 44.95 109.24
C ASP A 67 -37.06 43.60 108.49
N LEU A 68 -37.92 42.64 108.86
CA LEU A 68 -38.00 41.29 108.28
C LEU A 68 -38.82 41.26 106.97
N GLU A 69 -38.25 41.66 105.83
CA GLU A 69 -38.90 41.43 104.54
C GLU A 69 -38.83 39.96 104.10
N GLU A 70 -40.02 39.37 104.00
CA GLU A 70 -40.31 38.00 103.59
C GLU A 70 -40.06 37.84 102.08
N ASP A 71 -39.28 36.83 101.65
CA ASP A 71 -39.06 36.48 100.24
C ASP A 71 -40.39 35.96 99.62
N GLU A 72 -41.32 36.87 99.28
CA GLU A 72 -42.61 36.51 98.71
C GLU A 72 -42.39 35.87 97.31
N PRO A 73 -42.78 34.59 97.11
CA PRO A 73 -42.43 33.87 95.90
C PRO A 73 -43.19 34.41 94.69
N LEU A 74 -42.47 35.10 93.80
CA LEU A 74 -42.99 35.72 92.57
C LEU A 74 -43.96 34.79 91.81
N LEU A 75 -45.24 35.18 91.72
CA LEU A 75 -46.23 34.48 90.92
C LEU A 75 -45.94 34.67 89.42
N TYR A 76 -45.30 33.66 88.83
CA TYR A 76 -44.95 33.59 87.40
C TYR A 76 -46.14 33.77 86.44
N PHE A 77 -47.36 33.46 86.88
CA PHE A 77 -48.59 33.62 86.11
C PHE A 77 -49.62 34.43 86.91
N ARG A 78 -50.24 35.42 86.26
CA ARG A 78 -51.26 36.29 86.86
C ARG A 78 -52.69 35.92 86.47
N THR A 79 -52.86 35.15 85.38
CA THR A 79 -54.14 34.61 84.92
C THR A 79 -53.90 33.17 84.45
N PRO A 80 -54.73 32.17 84.82
CA PRO A 80 -54.48 30.77 84.45
C PRO A 80 -54.47 30.53 82.93
N GLN A 81 -55.09 31.43 82.16
CA GLN A 81 -55.12 31.38 80.70
C GLN A 81 -53.75 31.62 80.05
N GLN A 82 -52.86 32.41 80.68
CA GLN A 82 -51.51 32.69 80.14
C GLN A 82 -50.69 31.40 79.92
N LEU A 83 -50.87 30.40 80.78
CA LEU A 83 -50.21 29.10 80.64
C LEU A 83 -50.83 28.26 79.51
N LEU A 84 -52.14 28.38 79.28
CA LEU A 84 -52.83 27.70 78.17
C LEU A 84 -52.44 28.33 76.82
N ASP A 85 -52.32 29.64 76.76
CA ASP A 85 -51.90 30.37 75.57
C ASP A 85 -50.44 29.97 75.19
N ILE A 86 -49.54 29.86 76.17
CA ILE A 86 -48.16 29.35 75.98
C ILE A 86 -48.17 27.88 75.54
N PHE A 87 -49.03 27.02 76.10
CA PHE A 87 -49.13 25.63 75.65
C PHE A 87 -49.68 25.52 74.21
N ALA A 88 -50.61 26.38 73.81
CA ALA A 88 -51.12 26.43 72.44
C ALA A 88 -50.05 26.93 71.44
N GLU A 89 -49.27 27.96 71.81
CA GLU A 89 -48.13 28.43 71.01
C GLU A 89 -47.05 27.33 70.90
N LEU A 90 -46.78 26.58 71.97
CA LEU A 90 -45.89 25.42 71.92
C LEU A 90 -46.46 24.26 71.09
N GLU A 91 -47.78 24.03 71.09
CA GLU A 91 -48.43 23.02 70.25
C GLU A 91 -48.31 23.41 68.75
N GLU A 92 -48.59 24.66 68.39
CA GLU A 92 -48.44 25.19 67.03
C GLU A 92 -46.98 25.12 66.55
N ASN A 93 -46.02 25.54 67.39
CA ASN A 93 -44.58 25.44 67.06
C ASN A 93 -44.13 23.98 66.90
N ASN A 94 -44.58 23.05 67.76
CA ASN A 94 -44.24 21.63 67.62
C ASN A 94 -44.87 21.00 66.36
N LEU A 95 -46.11 21.36 66.02
CA LEU A 95 -46.76 20.93 64.76
C LEU A 95 -46.01 21.46 63.54
N SER A 96 -45.59 22.72 63.56
CA SER A 96 -44.77 23.35 62.51
C SER A 96 -43.42 22.65 62.34
N LEU A 97 -42.73 22.33 63.44
CA LEU A 97 -41.47 21.56 63.42
C LEU A 97 -41.69 20.14 62.86
N ILE A 98 -42.75 19.44 63.25
CA ILE A 98 -43.08 18.11 62.71
C ILE A 98 -43.33 18.19 61.20
N GLN A 99 -44.09 19.19 60.73
CA GLN A 99 -44.34 19.39 59.30
C GLN A 99 -43.05 19.70 58.52
N ASN A 100 -42.17 20.54 59.06
CA ASN A 100 -40.89 20.86 58.43
C ASN A 100 -39.93 19.65 58.39
N CYS A 101 -39.93 18.82 59.43
CA CYS A 101 -39.22 17.53 59.43
C CYS A 101 -39.76 16.58 58.36
N GLN A 102 -41.07 16.53 58.13
CA GLN A 102 -41.68 15.69 57.08
C GLN A 102 -41.35 16.20 55.66
N GLU A 103 -41.42 17.51 55.42
CA GLU A 103 -41.05 18.12 54.13
C GLU A 103 -39.54 17.93 53.81
N THR A 104 -38.69 18.04 54.83
CA THR A 104 -37.25 17.78 54.68
C THR A 104 -36.91 16.28 54.55
N GLU A 105 -37.71 15.38 55.13
CA GLU A 105 -37.59 13.93 54.89
C GLU A 105 -38.04 13.54 53.47
N GLU A 106 -39.17 14.05 52.99
CA GLU A 106 -39.69 13.80 51.64
C GLU A 106 -38.69 14.27 50.56
N THR A 107 -38.20 15.51 50.69
CA THR A 107 -37.19 16.06 49.76
C THR A 107 -35.85 15.33 49.81
N LEU A 108 -35.46 14.78 50.98
CA LEU A 108 -34.28 13.90 51.10
C LEU A 108 -34.49 12.55 50.41
N GLU A 109 -35.67 11.94 50.51
CA GLU A 109 -35.96 10.67 49.83
C GLU A 109 -36.08 10.85 48.31
N GLU A 110 -36.71 11.93 47.83
CA GLU A 110 -36.66 12.30 46.40
C GLU A 110 -35.21 12.44 45.91
N LEU A 111 -34.34 13.07 46.69
CA LEU A 111 -32.92 13.23 46.35
C LEU A 111 -32.20 11.87 46.30
N ARG A 112 -32.47 10.94 47.22
CA ARG A 112 -31.93 9.57 47.18
C ARG A 112 -32.38 8.84 45.92
N VAL A 113 -33.67 8.88 45.60
CA VAL A 113 -34.23 8.26 44.37
C VAL A 113 -33.56 8.86 43.13
N ARG A 114 -33.46 10.19 43.04
CA ARG A 114 -32.79 10.90 41.93
C ARG A 114 -31.30 10.55 41.80
N ILE A 115 -30.57 10.37 42.92
CA ILE A 115 -29.18 9.90 42.91
C ILE A 115 -29.12 8.49 42.31
N VAL A 116 -29.89 7.55 42.87
CA VAL A 116 -29.90 6.15 42.41
C VAL A 116 -30.32 6.01 40.94
N GLU A 117 -31.22 6.88 40.44
CA GLU A 117 -31.56 6.93 39.02
C GLU A 117 -30.43 7.49 38.14
N THR A 118 -29.73 8.54 38.59
CA THR A 118 -28.58 9.08 37.85
C THR A 118 -27.39 8.12 37.83
N GLU A 119 -27.10 7.41 38.92
CA GLU A 119 -26.13 6.31 38.95
C GLU A 119 -26.48 5.21 37.94
N LYS A 120 -27.71 4.67 37.99
CA LYS A 120 -28.22 3.69 37.03
C LYS A 120 -28.19 4.18 35.57
N LYS A 121 -28.21 5.49 35.33
CA LYS A 121 -28.07 6.08 33.99
C LYS A 121 -26.59 6.16 33.57
N MET A 122 -25.72 6.67 34.44
CA MET A 122 -24.27 6.74 34.21
C MET A 122 -23.66 5.35 34.00
N ASP A 123 -24.13 4.33 34.72
CA ASP A 123 -23.70 2.94 34.53
C ASP A 123 -24.06 2.41 33.14
N LYS A 124 -25.28 2.67 32.66
CA LYS A 124 -25.71 2.26 31.31
C LYS A 124 -24.92 2.98 30.23
N GLU A 125 -24.70 4.29 30.38
CA GLU A 125 -23.86 5.08 29.46
C GLU A 125 -22.41 4.57 29.46
N THR A 126 -21.86 4.26 30.64
CA THR A 126 -20.51 3.70 30.80
C THR A 126 -20.39 2.29 30.20
N GLN A 127 -21.40 1.43 30.34
CA GLN A 127 -21.45 0.12 29.70
C GLN A 127 -21.53 0.23 28.18
N SER A 128 -22.37 1.13 27.65
CA SER A 128 -22.48 1.39 26.21
C SER A 128 -21.16 1.92 25.62
N LEU A 129 -20.46 2.80 26.34
CA LEU A 129 -19.15 3.31 25.92
C LEU A 129 -18.07 2.21 25.96
N LYS A 130 -18.08 1.33 26.98
CA LYS A 130 -17.17 0.17 27.04
C LYS A 130 -17.39 -0.78 25.86
N GLN A 131 -18.64 -1.11 25.53
CA GLN A 131 -18.98 -1.94 24.36
C GLN A 131 -18.56 -1.27 23.04
N GLN A 132 -18.72 0.05 22.93
CA GLN A 132 -18.26 0.78 21.75
C GLN A 132 -16.72 0.79 21.63
N ILE A 133 -15.99 0.90 22.73
CA ILE A 133 -14.52 0.79 22.75
C ILE A 133 -14.07 -0.62 22.36
N GLU A 134 -14.72 -1.66 22.88
CA GLU A 134 -14.44 -3.06 22.54
C GLU A 134 -14.66 -3.34 21.05
N PHE A 135 -15.81 -2.93 20.50
CA PHE A 135 -16.10 -3.03 19.06
C PHE A 135 -15.11 -2.26 18.18
N LEU A 136 -14.71 -1.04 18.59
CA LEU A 136 -13.72 -0.26 17.84
C LEU A 136 -12.32 -0.88 17.90
N ASN A 137 -11.92 -1.47 19.03
CA ASN A 137 -10.66 -2.20 19.15
C ASN A 137 -10.66 -3.48 18.29
N GLU A 138 -11.78 -4.21 18.23
CA GLU A 138 -11.90 -5.35 17.32
C GLU A 138 -11.79 -4.90 15.86
N ALA A 139 -12.51 -3.84 15.47
CA ALA A 139 -12.43 -3.27 14.12
C ALA A 139 -11.00 -2.80 13.76
N ILE A 140 -10.27 -2.20 14.71
CA ILE A 140 -8.87 -1.80 14.53
C ILE A 140 -7.99 -3.03 14.31
N THR A 141 -8.05 -4.05 15.18
CA THR A 141 -7.21 -5.24 15.03
C THR A 141 -7.50 -6.03 13.76
N GLN A 142 -8.76 -6.09 13.31
CA GLN A 142 -9.12 -6.66 12.00
C GLN A 142 -8.54 -5.84 10.83
N GLU A 143 -8.51 -4.51 10.92
CA GLU A 143 -7.95 -3.66 9.86
C GLU A 143 -6.41 -3.66 9.86
N GLU A 144 -5.78 -3.75 11.04
CA GLU A 144 -4.32 -3.95 11.19
C GLU A 144 -3.87 -5.29 10.59
N GLN A 145 -4.63 -6.38 10.79
CA GLN A 145 -4.38 -7.66 10.14
C GLN A 145 -4.53 -7.59 8.60
N LYS A 146 -5.53 -6.86 8.09
CA LYS A 146 -5.66 -6.59 6.65
C LYS A 146 -4.48 -5.77 6.12
N ALA A 147 -4.06 -4.74 6.86
CA ALA A 147 -2.92 -3.91 6.50
C ALA A 147 -1.63 -4.74 6.45
N GLN A 148 -1.37 -5.59 7.44
CA GLN A 148 -0.22 -6.50 7.46
C GLN A 148 -0.24 -7.48 6.29
N THR A 149 -1.36 -8.17 6.04
CA THR A 149 -1.44 -9.13 4.90
C THR A 149 -1.34 -8.44 3.53
N LEU A 150 -1.79 -7.18 3.41
CA LEU A 150 -1.56 -6.36 2.21
C LEU A 150 -0.11 -5.87 2.10
N GLU A 151 0.53 -5.54 3.22
CA GLU A 151 1.95 -5.15 3.25
C GLU A 151 2.84 -6.35 2.90
N GLU A 152 2.65 -7.52 3.52
CA GLU A 152 3.37 -8.76 3.17
C GLU A 152 3.21 -9.09 1.69
N ARG A 153 1.99 -8.96 1.14
CA ARG A 153 1.70 -9.16 -0.29
C ARG A 153 2.40 -8.12 -1.17
N ALA A 154 2.47 -6.86 -0.73
CA ALA A 154 3.17 -5.79 -1.44
C ALA A 154 4.70 -5.95 -1.35
N GLN A 155 5.24 -6.39 -0.23
CA GLN A 155 6.65 -6.74 -0.05
C GLN A 155 7.02 -7.95 -0.92
N LEU A 156 6.22 -9.01 -0.95
CA LEU A 156 6.42 -10.15 -1.87
C LEU A 156 6.40 -9.73 -3.35
N PHE A 157 5.60 -8.71 -3.70
CA PHE A 157 5.59 -8.15 -5.05
C PHE A 157 6.79 -7.23 -5.33
N THR A 158 7.16 -6.33 -4.41
CA THR A 158 8.16 -5.27 -4.65
C THR A 158 9.60 -5.67 -4.28
N SER A 159 9.79 -6.53 -3.28
CA SER A 159 11.08 -7.16 -2.96
C SER A 159 11.34 -8.38 -3.85
N GLY A 160 10.30 -8.89 -4.52
CA GLY A 160 10.46 -9.79 -5.64
C GLY A 160 11.09 -9.07 -6.82
N ALA A 161 12.37 -9.36 -7.12
CA ALA A 161 13.02 -8.96 -8.38
C ALA A 161 12.26 -9.44 -9.64
N GLY A 162 11.27 -10.34 -9.46
CA GLY A 162 10.26 -10.69 -10.43
C GLY A 162 9.42 -9.51 -10.94
N ALA A 163 9.15 -8.45 -10.17
CA ALA A 163 8.33 -7.32 -10.65
C ALA A 163 9.05 -6.52 -11.75
N GLU A 164 10.26 -6.02 -11.50
CA GLU A 164 11.08 -5.39 -12.55
C GLU A 164 11.36 -6.34 -13.72
N SER A 165 11.56 -7.63 -13.45
CA SER A 165 11.80 -8.63 -14.49
C SER A 165 10.55 -8.86 -15.36
N GLN A 166 9.35 -8.86 -14.77
CA GLN A 166 8.06 -8.95 -15.48
C GLN A 166 7.75 -7.68 -16.27
N GLU A 167 8.08 -6.51 -15.75
CA GLU A 167 7.93 -5.23 -16.48
C GLU A 167 8.87 -5.18 -17.69
N ARG A 168 10.15 -5.52 -17.52
CA ARG A 168 11.12 -5.65 -18.63
C ARG A 168 10.71 -6.72 -19.64
N LEU A 169 10.09 -7.81 -19.21
CA LEU A 169 9.55 -8.85 -20.09
C LEU A 169 8.32 -8.35 -20.86
N LEU A 170 7.43 -7.58 -20.23
CA LEU A 170 6.29 -6.93 -20.85
C LEU A 170 6.74 -5.91 -21.92
N ASP A 171 7.74 -5.09 -21.63
CA ASP A 171 8.31 -4.14 -22.59
C ASP A 171 8.98 -4.85 -23.76
N SER A 172 9.76 -5.91 -23.49
CA SER A 172 10.36 -6.75 -24.53
C SER A 172 9.30 -7.37 -25.46
N LEU A 173 8.22 -7.89 -24.89
CA LEU A 173 7.09 -8.45 -25.65
C LEU A 173 6.34 -7.36 -26.42
N ASN A 174 6.11 -6.18 -25.84
CA ASN A 174 5.46 -5.04 -26.47
C ASN A 174 6.28 -4.54 -27.67
N LEU A 175 7.60 -4.40 -27.50
CA LEU A 175 8.55 -4.09 -28.58
C LEU A 175 8.51 -5.15 -29.69
N LYS A 176 8.42 -6.44 -29.34
CA LYS A 176 8.34 -7.53 -30.31
C LYS A 176 7.02 -7.52 -31.11
N VAL A 177 5.89 -7.25 -30.45
CA VAL A 177 4.59 -7.07 -31.12
C VAL A 177 4.64 -5.89 -32.09
N ARG A 178 5.24 -4.75 -31.70
CA ARG A 178 5.44 -3.59 -32.60
C ARG A 178 6.33 -3.93 -33.80
N GLU A 179 7.39 -4.71 -33.61
CA GLU A 179 8.27 -5.16 -34.70
C GLU A 179 7.51 -6.03 -35.72
N VAL A 180 6.72 -7.00 -35.24
CA VAL A 180 5.91 -7.87 -36.11
C VAL A 180 4.83 -7.07 -36.82
N TYR A 181 4.11 -6.19 -36.11
CA TYR A 181 3.10 -5.30 -36.68
C TYR A 181 3.66 -4.46 -37.83
N ARG A 182 4.79 -3.78 -37.62
CA ARG A 182 5.45 -2.99 -38.66
C ARG A 182 5.88 -3.82 -39.88
N ARG A 183 6.35 -5.05 -39.67
CA ARG A 183 6.78 -5.95 -40.76
C ARG A 183 5.63 -6.54 -41.58
N CYS A 184 4.50 -6.83 -40.93
CA CYS A 184 3.37 -7.55 -41.55
C CYS A 184 2.27 -6.62 -42.07
N ILE A 185 2.13 -5.42 -41.50
CA ILE A 185 1.03 -4.48 -41.75
C ILE A 185 1.56 -3.07 -42.10
N GLY A 186 2.65 -2.64 -41.46
CA GLY A 186 3.25 -1.31 -41.61
C GLY A 186 2.93 -0.38 -40.43
N ASP A 187 3.77 0.64 -40.21
CA ASP A 187 3.50 1.65 -39.17
C ASP A 187 2.28 2.50 -39.59
N THR A 188 1.25 2.54 -38.74
CA THR A 188 0.05 3.35 -38.96
C THR A 188 0.30 4.77 -38.45
N GLU A 189 0.57 5.72 -39.36
CA GLU A 189 0.99 7.08 -38.98
C GLU A 189 0.01 7.75 -38.00
N GLY A 190 0.53 8.21 -36.86
CA GLY A 190 -0.20 9.00 -35.86
C GLY A 190 -0.99 8.23 -34.79
N ALA A 191 -1.12 6.91 -34.86
CA ALA A 191 -1.91 6.13 -33.90
C ALA A 191 -1.07 5.37 -32.86
N THR A 192 -1.16 5.73 -31.58
CA THR A 192 -0.63 4.91 -30.46
C THR A 192 -1.54 3.72 -30.19
N LEU A 193 -1.49 2.73 -31.09
CA LEU A 193 -2.24 1.47 -31.01
C LEU A 193 -1.91 0.68 -29.74
N SER A 194 -2.93 0.14 -29.09
CA SER A 194 -2.77 -0.79 -27.97
C SER A 194 -2.18 -2.11 -28.45
N THR A 195 -1.39 -2.79 -27.61
CA THR A 195 -0.79 -4.10 -27.89
C THR A 195 -1.86 -5.14 -28.28
N LEU A 196 -3.03 -5.10 -27.65
CA LEU A 196 -4.16 -5.97 -28.00
C LEU A 196 -4.64 -5.69 -29.44
N THR A 197 -4.79 -4.43 -29.83
CA THR A 197 -5.21 -4.04 -31.19
C THR A 197 -4.16 -4.39 -32.24
N MET A 198 -2.87 -4.28 -31.90
CA MET A 198 -1.79 -4.74 -32.78
C MET A 198 -1.85 -6.26 -32.98
N LEU A 199 -2.10 -7.04 -31.93
CA LEU A 199 -2.27 -8.50 -32.02
C LEU A 199 -3.49 -8.89 -32.87
N THR A 200 -4.67 -8.31 -32.60
CA THR A 200 -5.88 -8.57 -33.40
C THR A 200 -5.68 -8.26 -34.89
N ASN A 201 -4.97 -7.18 -35.22
CA ASN A 201 -4.65 -6.85 -36.61
C ASN A 201 -3.65 -7.83 -37.24
N ILE A 202 -2.71 -8.39 -36.47
CA ILE A 202 -1.79 -9.44 -36.93
C ILE A 202 -2.56 -10.76 -37.18
N GLU A 203 -3.47 -11.14 -36.28
CA GLU A 203 -4.34 -12.31 -36.41
C GLU A 203 -5.23 -12.21 -37.66
N ASN A 204 -5.95 -11.10 -37.82
CA ASN A 204 -6.72 -10.80 -39.04
C ASN A 204 -5.87 -10.85 -40.31
N LYS A 205 -4.58 -10.44 -40.23
CA LYS A 205 -3.69 -10.46 -41.39
C LYS A 205 -3.17 -11.86 -41.72
N LEU A 206 -2.99 -12.73 -40.72
CA LEU A 206 -2.65 -14.13 -40.91
C LEU A 206 -3.83 -14.91 -41.53
N GLU A 207 -5.06 -14.67 -41.05
CA GLU A 207 -6.28 -15.28 -41.59
C GLU A 207 -6.46 -14.95 -43.09
N GLN A 208 -6.38 -13.66 -43.46
CA GLN A 208 -6.38 -13.22 -44.87
C GLN A 208 -5.27 -13.86 -45.73
N LEU A 209 -4.11 -14.16 -45.13
CA LEU A 209 -3.02 -14.82 -45.85
C LEU A 209 -3.32 -16.30 -46.06
N PHE A 210 -3.89 -17.00 -45.09
CA PHE A 210 -4.35 -18.38 -45.26
C PHE A 210 -5.47 -18.50 -46.30
N GLU A 211 -6.51 -17.65 -46.24
CA GLU A 211 -7.55 -17.57 -47.29
C GLU A 211 -6.93 -17.37 -48.68
N SER A 212 -5.94 -16.46 -48.80
CA SER A 212 -5.27 -16.19 -50.07
C SER A 212 -4.44 -17.36 -50.61
N ILE A 213 -4.00 -18.27 -49.72
CA ILE A 213 -3.25 -19.48 -50.09
C ILE A 213 -4.22 -20.59 -50.52
N GLU A 214 -5.33 -20.79 -49.81
CA GLU A 214 -6.35 -21.77 -50.18
C GLU A 214 -7.07 -21.40 -51.49
N MET A 215 -7.24 -20.11 -51.76
CA MET A 215 -7.87 -19.59 -52.99
C MET A 215 -6.91 -19.46 -54.19
N MET A 216 -5.64 -19.85 -54.08
CA MET A 216 -4.70 -19.79 -55.21
C MET A 216 -4.96 -20.90 -56.24
N PRO A 217 -5.10 -20.58 -57.54
CA PRO A 217 -5.27 -21.61 -58.58
C PRO A 217 -4.07 -22.58 -58.64
N PRO A 218 -4.29 -23.91 -58.63
CA PRO A 218 -3.22 -24.90 -58.53
C PRO A 218 -2.21 -24.79 -59.69
N ASP A 219 -2.68 -24.51 -60.90
CA ASP A 219 -1.84 -24.29 -62.08
C ASP A 219 -0.78 -23.19 -61.87
N LYS A 220 -1.11 -22.15 -61.09
CA LYS A 220 -0.18 -21.05 -60.78
C LYS A 220 0.82 -21.44 -59.71
N VAL A 221 0.40 -22.23 -58.72
CA VAL A 221 1.28 -22.79 -57.69
C VAL A 221 2.31 -23.73 -58.33
N GLU A 222 1.84 -24.67 -59.15
CA GLU A 222 2.71 -25.63 -59.86
C GLU A 222 3.70 -24.93 -60.81
N GLN A 223 3.28 -23.84 -61.48
CA GLN A 223 4.18 -22.98 -62.26
C GLN A 223 5.21 -22.24 -61.39
N ALA A 224 4.82 -21.70 -60.24
CA ALA A 224 5.72 -21.03 -59.31
C ALA A 224 6.75 -22.01 -58.71
N GLU A 225 6.33 -23.23 -58.34
CA GLU A 225 7.21 -24.32 -57.91
C GLU A 225 8.19 -24.71 -59.02
N LYS A 226 7.71 -24.98 -60.24
CA LYS A 226 8.56 -25.29 -61.39
C LYS A 226 9.57 -24.18 -61.69
N MET A 227 9.21 -22.90 -61.52
CA MET A 227 10.14 -21.78 -61.64
C MET A 227 11.16 -21.74 -60.50
N LYS A 228 10.74 -21.90 -59.23
CA LYS A 228 11.65 -21.87 -58.08
C LYS A 228 12.62 -23.04 -58.07
N ASP A 229 12.17 -24.23 -58.44
CA ASP A 229 13.03 -25.41 -58.51
C ASP A 229 13.95 -25.36 -59.74
N LYS A 230 13.52 -24.74 -60.85
CA LYS A 230 14.41 -24.39 -61.98
C LYS A 230 15.48 -23.36 -61.56
N GLU A 231 15.11 -22.30 -60.83
CA GLU A 231 16.04 -21.30 -60.30
C GLU A 231 17.09 -21.96 -59.39
N ARG A 232 16.64 -22.79 -58.44
CA ARG A 232 17.53 -23.54 -57.53
C ARG A 232 18.47 -24.48 -58.29
N ARG A 233 17.95 -25.23 -59.27
CA ARG A 233 18.75 -26.11 -60.14
C ARG A 233 19.71 -25.32 -61.05
N GLN A 234 19.42 -24.06 -61.36
CA GLN A 234 20.28 -23.19 -62.16
C GLN A 234 21.43 -22.62 -61.33
N ARG A 235 21.15 -22.05 -60.14
CA ARG A 235 22.20 -21.56 -59.21
C ARG A 235 23.23 -22.64 -58.90
N LEU A 236 22.78 -23.86 -58.55
CA LEU A 236 23.65 -25.01 -58.28
C LEU A 236 24.51 -25.47 -59.48
N ARG A 237 24.14 -25.10 -60.72
CA ARG A 237 24.97 -25.34 -61.92
C ARG A 237 25.96 -24.21 -62.15
N GLU A 238 25.53 -22.97 -61.95
CA GLU A 238 26.36 -21.77 -62.09
C GLU A 238 27.49 -21.79 -61.05
N GLU A 239 27.16 -21.99 -59.76
CA GLU A 239 28.11 -22.21 -58.66
C GLU A 239 29.15 -23.30 -58.98
N LYS A 240 28.71 -24.43 -59.56
CA LYS A 240 29.59 -25.54 -59.95
C LYS A 240 30.48 -25.21 -61.16
N MET A 241 29.94 -24.51 -62.16
CA MET A 241 30.69 -24.09 -63.34
C MET A 241 31.74 -23.03 -63.00
N ASP A 242 31.40 -22.09 -62.11
CA ASP A 242 32.31 -21.04 -61.66
C ASP A 242 33.38 -21.58 -60.72
N ALA A 243 33.06 -22.54 -59.84
CA ALA A 243 34.06 -23.28 -59.07
C ALA A 243 35.04 -24.06 -59.99
N GLN A 244 34.54 -24.70 -61.05
CA GLN A 244 35.40 -25.36 -62.05
C GLN A 244 36.24 -24.36 -62.85
N ARG A 245 35.69 -23.19 -63.19
CA ARG A 245 36.41 -22.10 -63.86
C ARG A 245 37.53 -21.57 -62.99
N ALA A 246 37.25 -21.21 -61.74
CA ALA A 246 38.22 -20.68 -60.79
C ALA A 246 39.40 -21.66 -60.57
N LEU A 247 39.12 -22.96 -60.43
CA LEU A 247 40.16 -24.00 -60.33
C LEU A 247 41.02 -24.10 -61.62
N GLN A 248 40.43 -23.89 -62.79
CA GLN A 248 41.17 -23.90 -64.05
C GLN A 248 41.97 -22.61 -64.26
N GLU A 249 41.44 -21.45 -63.85
CA GLU A 249 42.14 -20.17 -63.86
C GLU A 249 43.33 -20.18 -62.90
N GLU A 250 43.17 -20.69 -61.67
CA GLU A 250 44.26 -20.92 -60.70
C GLU A 250 45.39 -21.78 -61.29
N ARG A 251 45.04 -22.87 -62.00
CA ARG A 251 46.01 -23.74 -62.67
C ARG A 251 46.77 -23.02 -63.79
N VAL A 252 46.08 -22.22 -64.60
CA VAL A 252 46.69 -21.42 -65.68
C VAL A 252 47.57 -20.32 -65.10
N GLN A 253 47.10 -19.62 -64.06
CA GLN A 253 47.82 -18.56 -63.36
C GLN A 253 49.12 -19.08 -62.74
N ARG A 254 49.06 -20.19 -61.98
CA ARG A 254 50.24 -20.87 -61.41
C ARG A 254 51.22 -21.38 -62.49
N ALA A 255 50.72 -21.74 -63.67
CA ALA A 255 51.57 -22.11 -64.81
C ALA A 255 52.26 -20.88 -65.45
N LEU A 256 51.54 -19.77 -65.61
CA LEU A 256 52.07 -18.49 -66.11
C LEU A 256 53.10 -17.89 -65.15
N GLU A 257 52.87 -17.95 -63.84
CA GLU A 257 53.82 -17.55 -62.80
C GLU A 257 55.11 -18.39 -62.88
N ARG A 258 54.97 -19.71 -63.02
CA ARG A 258 56.11 -20.62 -63.20
C ARG A 258 56.90 -20.33 -64.49
N ALA A 259 56.23 -19.89 -65.55
CA ALA A 259 56.87 -19.50 -66.82
C ALA A 259 57.53 -18.12 -66.75
N ARG A 260 56.98 -17.19 -65.96
CA ARG A 260 57.55 -15.85 -65.70
C ARG A 260 58.71 -15.88 -64.70
N ALA A 261 58.77 -16.89 -63.83
CA ALA A 261 59.83 -17.03 -62.83
C ALA A 261 61.22 -17.17 -63.51
N PRO A 262 62.25 -16.42 -63.08
CA PRO A 262 63.54 -16.43 -63.74
C PRO A 262 64.22 -17.80 -63.65
N VAL A 263 64.51 -18.39 -64.82
CA VAL A 263 65.10 -19.73 -64.93
C VAL A 263 66.50 -19.74 -64.30
N LYS A 264 66.60 -20.32 -63.10
CA LYS A 264 67.87 -20.53 -62.38
C LYS A 264 68.75 -21.53 -63.11
N LYS A 265 69.57 -21.04 -64.05
CA LYS A 265 70.58 -21.81 -64.77
C LYS A 265 71.56 -22.42 -63.77
N LYS A 266 71.60 -23.76 -63.68
CA LYS A 266 72.60 -24.47 -62.86
C LYS A 266 73.94 -24.40 -63.58
N THR A 267 74.94 -23.81 -62.95
CA THR A 267 76.32 -23.80 -63.43
C THR A 267 77.03 -25.10 -63.07
N GLY A 268 77.72 -25.69 -64.04
CA GLY A 268 78.47 -26.94 -63.86
C GLY A 268 77.65 -28.23 -63.97
N LYS A 269 78.37 -29.36 -63.94
CA LYS A 269 77.79 -30.71 -64.06
C LYS A 269 77.15 -31.09 -62.71
N PRO A 270 75.87 -31.50 -62.65
CA PRO A 270 75.20 -31.78 -61.38
C PRO A 270 75.89 -32.94 -60.65
N VAL A 271 76.18 -32.75 -59.36
CA VAL A 271 76.76 -33.79 -58.51
C VAL A 271 75.73 -34.88 -58.29
N VAL A 272 75.93 -36.02 -58.97
CA VAL A 272 75.10 -37.21 -58.78
C VAL A 272 75.52 -37.89 -57.48
N PHE A 273 74.73 -37.68 -56.42
CA PHE A 273 74.83 -38.51 -55.23
C PHE A 273 74.56 -39.97 -55.61
N ARG A 274 75.55 -40.83 -55.34
CA ARG A 274 75.39 -42.28 -55.46
C ARG A 274 74.38 -42.75 -54.41
N SER A 275 73.68 -43.84 -54.69
CA SER A 275 72.66 -44.39 -53.78
C SER A 275 73.22 -44.62 -52.39
N ALA A 276 72.67 -43.92 -51.38
CA ALA A 276 72.91 -44.24 -49.99
C ALA A 276 72.38 -45.65 -49.69
N PRO A 277 73.00 -46.41 -48.76
CA PRO A 277 72.48 -47.71 -48.33
C PRO A 277 71.02 -47.61 -47.87
N PRO A 278 70.19 -48.65 -48.07
CA PRO A 278 68.77 -48.62 -47.75
C PRO A 278 68.56 -48.46 -46.23
N GLN A 279 68.32 -47.22 -45.79
CA GLN A 279 67.99 -46.94 -44.40
C GLN A 279 66.66 -47.60 -44.05
N LYS A 280 66.62 -48.33 -42.92
CA LYS A 280 65.37 -48.87 -42.36
C LYS A 280 64.42 -47.69 -42.10
N LYS A 281 63.30 -47.65 -42.82
CA LYS A 281 62.26 -46.63 -42.61
C LYS A 281 61.81 -46.68 -41.16
N LYS A 282 62.13 -45.64 -40.36
CA LYS A 282 61.24 -45.28 -39.26
C LYS A 282 59.90 -44.89 -39.89
N ARG A 283 58.78 -45.37 -39.34
CA ARG A 283 57.47 -44.82 -39.68
C ARG A 283 57.52 -43.31 -39.41
N LYS A 284 57.19 -42.51 -40.42
CA LYS A 284 56.55 -41.22 -40.16
C LYS A 284 55.10 -41.54 -39.89
N GLU A 285 54.62 -41.20 -38.69
CA GLU A 285 53.20 -41.33 -38.35
C GLU A 285 52.50 -39.97 -38.43
N ASP A 286 53.26 -38.90 -38.68
CA ASP A 286 52.79 -37.52 -38.59
C ASP A 286 51.88 -37.16 -39.78
N ASP A 287 52.28 -37.56 -41.00
CA ASP A 287 51.51 -37.36 -42.24
C ASP A 287 50.24 -38.24 -42.29
N THR A 288 50.15 -39.34 -41.50
CA THR A 288 48.92 -40.14 -41.37
C THR A 288 48.02 -39.61 -40.27
N LYS A 289 48.55 -39.32 -39.08
CA LYS A 289 47.79 -38.77 -37.94
C LYS A 289 47.05 -37.50 -38.30
N LYS A 290 47.71 -36.58 -39.03
CA LYS A 290 47.10 -35.32 -39.42
C LYS A 290 45.90 -35.49 -40.36
N LYS A 291 45.95 -36.50 -41.23
CA LYS A 291 44.81 -36.86 -42.07
C LYS A 291 43.73 -37.62 -41.29
N GLU A 292 44.12 -38.48 -40.35
CA GLU A 292 43.20 -39.18 -39.44
C GLU A 292 42.47 -38.19 -38.51
N GLU A 293 43.10 -37.07 -38.12
CA GLU A 293 42.46 -35.93 -37.45
C GLU A 293 41.46 -35.21 -38.37
N GLU A 294 41.87 -34.81 -39.58
CA GLU A 294 41.00 -34.14 -40.57
C GLU A 294 39.77 -35.02 -40.94
N ASP A 295 39.97 -36.33 -41.17
CA ASP A 295 38.90 -37.28 -41.47
C ASP A 295 37.99 -37.56 -40.23
N MET A 296 38.49 -37.42 -38.99
CA MET A 296 37.68 -37.53 -37.77
C MET A 296 36.90 -36.25 -37.44
N GLU A 297 37.49 -35.05 -37.59
CA GLU A 297 36.74 -33.79 -37.41
C GLU A 297 35.58 -33.71 -38.40
N TYR A 298 35.74 -34.24 -39.62
CA TYR A 298 34.65 -34.38 -40.59
C TYR A 298 33.56 -35.39 -40.18
N TYR A 299 33.90 -36.42 -39.41
CA TYR A 299 32.95 -37.47 -38.97
C TYR A 299 32.20 -37.14 -37.67
N PHE A 300 32.79 -36.32 -36.79
CA PHE A 300 32.20 -35.91 -35.50
C PHE A 300 31.60 -34.50 -35.49
N SER A 301 31.47 -33.84 -36.65
CA SER A 301 30.85 -32.50 -36.80
C SER A 301 29.37 -32.54 -37.20
N PHE A 302 28.65 -33.59 -36.80
CA PHE A 302 27.23 -33.82 -37.07
C PHE A 302 26.47 -34.30 -35.82
#